data_AF-A0A3N0A1G4-F1
#
_entry.id   AF-A0A3N0A1G4-F1
#
_cell.length_a   1.000
_cell.length_b   1.000
_cell.length_c   1.000
_cell.angle_alpha   90.00
_cell.angle_beta   90.00
_cell.angle_gamma   90.00
#
_symmetry.space_group_name_H-M   'P 1'
#
loop_
_entity.id
_entity.type
_entity.pdbx_description
1 polymer ?
#
loop_
_entity_poly.entity_id
_entity_poly.type
_entity_poly.pdbx_seq_one_letter_code
_entity_poly.pdbx_strand_id
1 'polypeptide(L)'
;MACVVLLEWRQDMKNQDKLGIISAIITVLAVLWYIFIFIYPPDDLQPYILHFQLVLAVGIPWFFWYITTHLGKQNEKYVRGKIAEKYVECHTIATNLLGNPRGRGVELLDQIKELHVEAIHLMEVHAYLLHADEIEKFRDDWEVIESRLADPLRGDLDNVYKLDMLARALEEQMKKYIKTHEISEYYEYLH
;
A
#
# COMPACT_ATOMS: atom_id res chain seq x y z
N MET A 1 4.51 -8.86 -17.52
CA MET A 1 4.99 -8.62 -16.14
C MET A 1 3.92 -8.83 -15.08
N ALA A 2 2.64 -8.49 -15.32
CA ALA A 2 1.54 -8.72 -14.36
C ALA A 2 1.40 -10.16 -13.81
N CYS A 3 1.65 -11.20 -14.62
CA CYS A 3 1.55 -12.59 -14.16
C CYS A 3 2.63 -13.03 -13.14
N VAL A 4 3.81 -12.40 -13.15
CA VAL A 4 4.89 -12.74 -12.21
C VAL A 4 4.57 -12.17 -10.83
N VAL A 5 4.08 -10.93 -10.79
CA VAL A 5 3.61 -10.27 -9.55
C VAL A 5 2.43 -11.02 -8.94
N LEU A 6 1.48 -11.52 -9.75
CA LEU A 6 0.36 -12.35 -9.27
C LEU A 6 0.81 -13.72 -8.72
N LEU A 7 1.88 -14.33 -9.26
CA LEU A 7 2.42 -15.60 -8.76
C LEU A 7 3.19 -15.40 -7.45
N GLU A 8 4.00 -14.35 -7.37
CA GLU A 8 4.72 -13.94 -6.15
C GLU A 8 3.72 -13.62 -5.03
N TRP A 9 2.64 -12.90 -5.34
CA TRP A 9 1.58 -12.55 -4.41
C TRP A 9 0.70 -13.72 -3.97
N ARG A 10 0.36 -14.65 -4.86
CA ARG A 10 -0.34 -15.90 -4.47
C ARG A 10 0.52 -16.73 -3.51
N GLN A 11 1.83 -16.64 -3.66
CA GLN A 11 2.79 -17.34 -2.81
C GLN A 11 2.88 -16.67 -1.44
N ASP A 12 2.87 -15.34 -1.37
CA ASP A 12 2.88 -14.57 -0.13
C ASP A 12 1.58 -14.67 0.67
N MET A 13 0.40 -14.63 0.01
CA MET A 13 -0.87 -14.88 0.70
C MET A 13 -1.00 -16.31 1.21
N LYS A 14 -0.55 -17.31 0.42
CA LYS A 14 -0.45 -18.70 0.91
C LYS A 14 0.51 -18.80 2.09
N ASN A 15 1.57 -18.00 2.13
CA ASN A 15 2.51 -17.99 3.24
C ASN A 15 1.91 -17.31 4.47
N GLN A 16 1.12 -16.24 4.32
CA GLN A 16 0.39 -15.64 5.45
C GLN A 16 -0.67 -16.56 6.03
N ASP A 17 -1.46 -17.25 5.20
CA ASP A 17 -2.43 -18.25 5.67
C ASP A 17 -1.73 -19.41 6.39
N LYS A 18 -0.60 -19.88 5.85
CA LYS A 18 0.23 -20.90 6.49
C LYS A 18 0.79 -20.41 7.82
N LEU A 19 1.24 -19.16 7.92
CA LEU A 19 1.75 -18.58 9.17
C LEU A 19 0.65 -18.45 10.23
N GLY A 20 -0.58 -18.09 9.83
CA GLY A 20 -1.74 -18.08 10.71
C GLY A 20 -2.11 -19.47 11.21
N ILE A 21 -2.10 -20.48 10.33
CA ILE A 21 -2.34 -21.88 10.70
C ILE A 21 -1.23 -22.41 11.61
N ILE A 22 0.04 -22.13 11.31
CA ILE A 22 1.19 -22.51 12.15
C ILE A 22 1.07 -21.85 13.53
N SER A 23 0.69 -20.57 13.60
CA SER A 23 0.43 -19.87 14.85
C SER A 23 -0.64 -20.58 15.69
N ALA A 24 -1.79 -20.87 15.08
CA ALA A 24 -2.90 -21.58 15.74
C ALA A 24 -2.47 -22.97 16.23
N ILE A 25 -1.72 -23.72 15.43
CA ILE A 25 -1.19 -25.05 15.80
C ILE A 25 -0.22 -24.93 16.98
N ILE A 26 0.69 -23.95 16.98
CA ILE A 26 1.64 -23.72 18.08
C ILE A 26 0.88 -23.36 19.36
N THR A 27 -0.15 -22.52 19.28
CA THR A 27 -0.99 -22.17 20.44
C THR A 27 -1.73 -23.40 20.97
N VAL A 28 -2.33 -24.21 20.09
CA VAL A 28 -3.04 -25.44 20.50
C VAL A 28 -2.08 -26.46 21.12
N LEU A 29 -0.89 -26.65 20.53
CA LEU A 29 0.15 -27.53 21.09
C LEU A 29 0.65 -27.03 22.45
N ALA A 30 0.81 -25.72 22.64
CA ALA A 30 1.18 -25.14 23.93
C ALA A 30 0.10 -25.38 24.99
N VAL A 31 -1.19 -25.29 24.63
CA VAL A 31 -2.32 -25.57 25.52
C VAL A 31 -2.42 -27.08 25.85
N LEU A 32 -2.23 -27.96 24.87
CA LEU A 32 -2.21 -29.41 25.11
C LEU A 32 -1.03 -29.83 26.00
N TRP A 33 0.14 -29.21 25.81
CA TRP A 33 1.30 -29.40 26.66
C TRP A 33 1.04 -28.91 28.10
N TYR A 34 0.37 -27.77 28.26
CA TYR A 34 -0.08 -27.26 29.56
C TYR A 34 -0.98 -28.26 30.30
N ILE A 35 -1.98 -28.83 29.61
CA ILE A 35 -2.88 -29.83 30.19
C ILE A 35 -2.08 -31.07 30.63
N PHE A 36 -1.11 -31.52 29.83
CA PHE A 36 -0.29 -32.69 30.13
C PHE A 36 0.57 -32.51 31.39
N ILE A 37 1.24 -31.36 31.54
CA ILE A 37 2.08 -31.06 32.71
C ILE A 37 1.25 -30.81 33.97
N PHE A 38 0.09 -30.17 33.84
CA PHE A 38 -0.78 -29.89 35.00
C PHE A 38 -1.35 -31.18 35.61
N ILE A 39 -1.59 -32.20 34.79
CA ILE A 39 -2.08 -33.52 35.24
C ILE A 39 -0.96 -34.35 35.91
N TYR A 40 0.31 -34.14 35.53
CA TYR A 40 1.47 -34.85 36.07
C TYR A 40 2.62 -33.89 36.47
N PRO A 41 2.47 -33.09 37.53
CA PRO A 41 3.52 -32.19 37.96
C PRO A 41 4.64 -32.96 38.68
N PRO A 42 5.92 -32.84 38.27
CA PRO A 42 7.04 -33.22 39.12
C PRO A 42 7.25 -32.14 40.21
N ASP A 43 7.17 -32.54 41.48
CA ASP A 43 7.09 -31.64 42.65
C ASP A 43 8.24 -30.61 42.77
N ASP A 44 9.45 -30.94 42.30
CA ASP A 44 10.63 -30.08 42.47
C ASP A 44 10.80 -28.98 41.40
N LEU A 45 10.08 -29.07 40.27
CA LEU A 45 10.26 -28.16 39.11
C LEU A 45 9.10 -27.17 38.93
N GLN A 46 8.06 -27.29 39.74
CA GLN A 46 6.80 -26.55 39.64
C GLN A 46 6.95 -25.02 39.50
N PRO A 47 7.78 -24.31 40.31
CA PRO A 47 7.89 -22.85 40.20
C PRO A 47 8.62 -22.39 38.92
N TYR A 48 9.61 -23.15 38.44
CA TYR A 48 10.34 -22.84 37.21
C TYR A 48 9.48 -23.10 35.97
N ILE A 49 8.73 -24.21 35.99
CA ILE A 49 7.75 -24.54 34.95
C ILE A 49 6.70 -23.42 34.84
N LEU A 50 6.18 -22.92 35.96
CA LEU A 50 5.19 -21.83 35.97
C LEU A 50 5.73 -20.52 35.36
N HIS A 51 6.96 -20.12 35.69
CA HIS A 51 7.57 -18.91 35.14
C HIS A 51 7.82 -19.03 33.63
N PHE A 52 8.35 -20.17 33.19
CA PHE A 52 8.57 -20.44 31.77
C PHE A 52 7.24 -20.45 30.98
N GLN A 53 6.19 -21.03 31.56
CA GLN A 53 4.85 -21.02 30.98
C GLN A 53 4.28 -19.61 30.84
N LEU A 54 4.46 -18.73 31.83
CA LEU A 54 3.98 -17.36 31.77
C LEU A 54 4.68 -16.56 30.66
N VAL A 55 5.99 -16.78 30.47
CA VAL A 55 6.76 -16.18 29.38
C VAL A 55 6.26 -16.66 28.02
N LEU A 56 5.97 -17.96 27.85
CA LEU A 56 5.42 -18.47 26.59
C LEU A 56 4.00 -17.97 26.32
N ALA A 57 3.14 -17.99 27.34
CA ALA A 57 1.73 -17.62 27.24
C ALA A 57 1.53 -16.14 26.88
N VAL A 58 2.42 -15.25 27.33
CA VAL A 58 2.36 -13.81 27.01
C VAL A 58 3.26 -13.46 25.83
N GLY A 59 4.46 -14.04 25.77
CA GLY A 59 5.46 -13.73 24.75
C GLY A 59 5.07 -14.18 23.34
N ILE A 60 4.47 -15.37 23.20
CA ILE A 60 4.06 -15.88 21.88
C ILE A 60 2.94 -15.02 21.27
N PRO A 61 1.81 -14.73 21.97
CA PRO A 61 0.78 -13.85 21.43
C PRO A 61 1.29 -12.43 21.17
N TRP A 62 2.14 -11.89 22.04
CA TRP A 62 2.74 -10.57 21.83
C TRP A 62 3.62 -10.54 20.59
N PHE A 63 4.43 -11.58 20.36
CA PHE A 63 5.27 -11.71 19.17
C PHE A 63 4.43 -11.82 17.89
N PHE A 64 3.37 -12.64 17.89
CA PHE A 64 2.46 -12.74 16.75
C PHE A 64 1.69 -11.43 16.51
N TRP A 65 1.22 -10.77 17.56
CA TRP A 65 0.60 -9.44 17.45
C TRP A 65 1.59 -8.43 16.85
N TYR A 66 2.84 -8.42 17.33
CA TYR A 66 3.88 -7.55 16.81
C TYR A 66 4.18 -7.82 15.35
N ILE A 67 4.37 -9.08 14.95
CA ILE A 67 4.64 -9.44 13.54
C ILE A 67 3.47 -9.07 12.65
N THR A 68 2.24 -9.45 13.02
CA THR A 68 1.05 -9.19 12.19
C THR A 68 0.77 -7.70 12.04
N THR A 69 0.89 -6.92 13.11
CA THR A 69 0.68 -5.46 13.05
C THR A 69 1.83 -4.73 12.37
N HIS A 70 3.09 -5.15 12.59
CA HIS A 70 4.23 -4.46 12.00
C HIS A 70 4.37 -4.75 10.50
N LEU A 71 4.13 -5.99 10.06
CA LEU A 71 4.07 -6.34 8.63
C LEU A 71 2.92 -5.60 7.93
N GLY A 72 1.75 -5.48 8.58
CA GLY A 72 0.64 -4.68 8.05
C GLY A 72 1.03 -3.23 7.78
N LYS A 73 1.68 -2.58 8.74
CA LYS A 73 2.17 -1.19 8.60
C LYS A 73 3.25 -1.03 7.53
N GLN A 74 4.17 -1.99 7.41
CA GLN A 74 5.20 -1.95 6.37
C GLN A 74 4.58 -2.10 4.98
N ASN A 75 3.60 -2.98 4.83
CA ASN A 75 2.88 -3.19 3.57
C ASN A 75 2.03 -1.96 3.20
N GLU A 76 1.35 -1.35 4.17
CA GLU A 76 0.62 -0.09 3.97
C GLU A 76 1.56 1.03 3.48
N LYS A 77 2.71 1.21 4.13
CA LYS A 77 3.72 2.19 3.70
C LYS A 77 4.23 1.89 2.29
N TYR A 78 4.50 0.62 1.98
CA TYR A 78 4.94 0.19 0.65
C TYR A 78 3.91 0.54 -0.43
N VAL A 79 2.63 0.17 -0.21
CA VAL A 79 1.54 0.45 -1.15
C VAL A 79 1.37 1.94 -1.36
N ARG A 80 1.36 2.74 -0.28
CA ARG A 80 1.27 4.20 -0.38
C ARG A 80 2.47 4.81 -1.11
N GLY A 81 3.68 4.29 -0.90
CA GLY A 81 4.87 4.67 -1.65
C GLY A 81 4.72 4.40 -3.16
N LYS A 82 4.17 3.25 -3.54
CA LYS A 82 3.87 2.91 -4.94
C LYS A 82 2.81 3.82 -5.57
N ILE A 83 1.80 4.24 -4.81
CA ILE A 83 0.81 5.22 -5.29
C ILE A 83 1.47 6.59 -5.49
N ALA A 84 2.35 7.02 -4.57
CA ALA A 84 3.10 8.26 -4.71
C ALA A 84 4.03 8.25 -5.92
N GLU A 85 4.68 7.13 -6.21
CA GLU A 85 5.49 6.93 -7.43
C GLU A 85 4.66 7.23 -8.69
N LYS A 86 3.42 6.74 -8.76
CA LYS A 86 2.51 6.99 -9.89
C LYS A 86 2.12 8.45 -10.02
N TYR A 87 1.88 9.15 -8.91
CA TYR A 87 1.65 10.60 -8.93
C TYR A 87 2.86 11.39 -9.48
N VAL A 88 4.07 11.02 -9.06
CA VAL A 88 5.32 11.64 -9.54
C VAL A 88 5.51 11.40 -11.04
N GLU A 89 5.23 10.17 -11.52
CA GLU A 89 5.25 9.84 -12.95
C GLU A 89 4.23 10.68 -13.73
N CYS A 90 2.99 10.80 -13.26
CA CYS A 90 1.95 11.65 -13.86
C CYS A 90 2.40 13.12 -13.95
N HIS A 91 2.96 13.68 -12.88
CA HIS A 91 3.45 15.07 -12.87
C HIS A 91 4.62 15.26 -13.85
N THR A 92 5.53 14.29 -13.92
CA THR A 92 6.67 14.30 -14.86
C THR A 92 6.18 14.26 -16.31
N ILE A 93 5.16 13.45 -16.61
CA ILE A 93 4.56 13.40 -17.94
C ILE A 93 3.85 14.73 -18.26
N ALA A 94 3.12 15.31 -17.31
CA ALA A 94 2.42 16.57 -17.51
C ALA A 94 3.38 17.76 -17.73
N THR A 95 4.52 17.80 -17.04
CA THR A 95 5.56 18.81 -17.27
C THR A 95 6.27 18.61 -18.61
N ASN A 96 6.52 17.36 -19.02
CA ASN A 96 7.02 17.05 -20.36
C ASN A 96 6.03 17.46 -21.46
N LEU A 97 4.73 17.27 -21.22
CA LEU A 97 3.66 17.68 -22.12
C LEU A 97 3.62 19.21 -22.29
N LEU A 98 3.82 19.96 -21.20
CA LEU A 98 3.94 21.43 -21.24
C LEU A 98 5.16 21.88 -22.06
N GLY A 99 6.28 21.16 -21.97
CA GLY A 99 7.51 21.47 -22.70
C GLY A 99 7.49 21.08 -24.18
N ASN A 100 6.75 20.04 -24.56
CA ASN A 100 6.69 19.55 -25.95
C ASN A 100 5.32 18.91 -26.32
N PRO A 101 4.28 19.73 -26.55
CA PRO A 101 2.92 19.23 -26.74
C PRO A 101 2.65 18.56 -28.10
N ARG A 102 3.41 18.88 -29.15
CA ARG A 102 3.06 18.53 -30.54
C ARG A 102 3.49 17.15 -31.00
N GLY A 103 4.50 16.54 -30.37
CA GLY A 103 5.07 15.27 -30.83
C GLY A 103 4.29 14.05 -30.38
N ARG A 104 3.93 13.99 -29.09
CA ARG A 104 3.31 12.84 -28.42
C ARG A 104 2.19 13.24 -27.47
N GLY A 105 1.55 14.39 -27.68
CA GLY A 105 0.68 14.99 -26.67
C GLY A 105 -0.50 14.11 -26.25
N VAL A 106 -1.20 13.50 -27.22
CA VAL A 106 -2.31 12.56 -26.92
C VAL A 106 -1.79 11.29 -26.24
N GLU A 107 -0.69 10.73 -26.73
CA GLU A 107 -0.06 9.53 -26.14
C GLU A 107 0.34 9.76 -24.68
N LEU A 108 0.93 10.92 -24.37
CA LEU A 108 1.31 11.31 -23.01
C LEU A 108 0.09 11.53 -22.11
N LEU A 109 -1.01 12.10 -22.63
CA LEU A 109 -2.27 12.20 -21.88
C LEU A 109 -2.87 10.83 -21.58
N ASP A 110 -2.80 9.90 -22.53
CA ASP A 110 -3.27 8.53 -22.33
C ASP A 110 -2.38 7.78 -21.33
N GLN A 111 -1.06 8.01 -21.34
CA GLN A 111 -0.15 7.49 -20.31
C GLN A 111 -0.50 8.00 -18.90
N ILE A 112 -0.84 9.29 -18.75
CA ILE A 112 -1.31 9.81 -17.45
C ILE A 112 -2.57 9.07 -16.99
N LYS A 113 -3.50 8.81 -17.91
CA LYS A 113 -4.72 8.04 -17.60
C LYS A 113 -4.38 6.60 -17.20
N GLU A 114 -3.50 5.93 -17.94
CA GLU A 114 -3.06 4.57 -17.62
C GLU A 114 -2.44 4.49 -16.22
N LEU A 115 -1.55 5.42 -15.87
CA LEU A 115 -0.95 5.49 -14.54
C LEU A 115 -1.98 5.69 -13.42
N HIS A 116 -3.01 6.51 -13.65
CA HIS A 116 -4.10 6.67 -12.69
C HIS A 116 -4.93 5.39 -12.52
N VAL A 117 -5.23 4.69 -13.62
CA VAL A 117 -5.94 3.40 -13.57
C VAL A 117 -5.10 2.35 -12.84
N GLU A 118 -3.78 2.31 -13.10
CA GLU A 118 -2.85 1.45 -12.37
C GLU A 118 -2.85 1.74 -10.86
N ALA A 119 -2.84 3.02 -10.48
CA ALA A 119 -2.90 3.43 -9.08
C ALA A 119 -4.22 3.02 -8.42
N ILE A 120 -5.37 3.24 -9.07
CA ILE A 120 -6.68 2.79 -8.57
C ILE A 120 -6.68 1.27 -8.43
N HIS A 121 -6.18 0.54 -9.42
CA HIS A 121 -6.13 -0.92 -9.35
C HIS A 121 -5.26 -1.41 -8.19
N LEU A 122 -4.10 -0.77 -7.98
CA LEU A 122 -3.24 -1.03 -6.82
C LEU A 122 -3.99 -0.77 -5.51
N MET A 123 -4.72 0.34 -5.42
CA MET A 123 -5.52 0.68 -4.24
C MET A 123 -6.64 -0.34 -3.99
N GLU A 124 -7.32 -0.81 -5.02
CA GLU A 124 -8.37 -1.83 -4.91
C GLU A 124 -7.82 -3.18 -4.47
N VAL A 125 -6.73 -3.63 -5.07
CA VAL A 125 -6.05 -4.89 -4.70
C VAL A 125 -5.58 -4.85 -3.25
N HIS A 126 -5.17 -3.67 -2.78
CA HIS A 126 -4.68 -3.44 -1.42
C HIS A 126 -5.68 -2.72 -0.51
N ALA A 127 -6.98 -2.78 -0.81
CA ALA A 127 -8.01 -2.01 -0.10
C ALA A 127 -8.06 -2.30 1.42
N TYR A 128 -7.64 -3.49 1.86
CA TYR A 128 -7.56 -3.84 3.28
C TYR A 128 -6.42 -3.13 4.04
N LEU A 129 -5.45 -2.56 3.33
CA LEU A 129 -4.33 -1.79 3.88
C LEU A 129 -4.60 -0.28 3.86
N LEU A 130 -5.61 0.17 3.11
CA LEU A 130 -5.91 1.58 2.89
C LEU A 130 -7.21 1.96 3.58
N HIS A 131 -7.40 3.26 3.86
CA HIS A 131 -8.70 3.72 4.35
C HIS A 131 -9.71 3.76 3.20
N ALA A 132 -10.96 3.36 3.48
CA ALA A 132 -11.99 3.20 2.44
C ALA A 132 -12.28 4.52 1.67
N ASP A 133 -12.13 5.66 2.33
CA ASP A 133 -12.30 7.00 1.77
C ASP A 133 -11.13 7.42 0.85
N GLU A 134 -9.96 6.80 0.97
CA GLU A 134 -8.81 7.13 0.12
C GLU A 134 -9.07 6.75 -1.35
N ILE A 135 -9.67 5.58 -1.60
CA ILE A 135 -9.92 5.08 -2.96
C ILE A 135 -10.97 5.94 -3.67
N GLU A 136 -12.06 6.27 -2.97
CA GLU A 136 -13.15 7.08 -3.51
C GLU A 136 -12.67 8.51 -3.81
N LYS A 137 -11.95 9.12 -2.87
CA LYS A 137 -11.37 10.44 -3.06
C LYS A 137 -10.36 10.49 -4.22
N PHE A 138 -9.56 9.44 -4.40
CA PHE A 138 -8.63 9.35 -5.52
C PHE A 138 -9.37 9.31 -6.87
N ARG A 139 -10.48 8.56 -6.94
CA ARG A 139 -11.33 8.49 -8.14
C ARG A 139 -11.99 9.84 -8.44
N ASP A 140 -12.57 10.49 -7.44
CA ASP A 140 -13.20 11.80 -7.59
C ASP A 140 -12.20 12.86 -8.07
N ASP A 141 -11.02 12.88 -7.46
CA ASP A 141 -9.95 13.80 -7.81
C ASP A 141 -9.48 13.60 -9.27
N TRP A 142 -9.39 12.35 -9.74
CA TRP A 142 -9.08 12.05 -11.14
C TRP A 142 -10.20 12.44 -12.10
N GLU A 143 -11.47 12.15 -11.78
CA GLU A 143 -12.61 12.48 -12.63
C GLU A 143 -12.70 14.00 -12.89
N VAL A 144 -12.39 14.81 -11.87
CA VAL A 144 -12.33 16.26 -12.00
C VAL A 144 -11.19 16.70 -12.94
N ILE A 145 -10.01 16.10 -12.82
CA ILE A 145 -8.86 16.40 -13.69
C ILE A 145 -9.12 15.95 -15.13
N GLU A 146 -9.65 14.74 -15.32
CA GLU A 146 -9.94 14.18 -16.63
C GLU A 146 -10.95 15.04 -17.38
N SER A 147 -12.11 15.29 -16.76
CA SER A 147 -13.21 16.04 -17.40
C SER A 147 -12.88 17.50 -17.69
N ARG A 148 -12.15 18.19 -16.79
CA ARG A 148 -11.88 19.63 -16.92
C ARG A 148 -10.63 19.96 -17.70
N LEU A 149 -9.62 19.08 -17.67
CA LEU A 149 -8.28 19.38 -18.17
C LEU A 149 -7.87 18.38 -19.27
N ALA A 150 -7.81 17.08 -18.97
CA ALA A 150 -7.26 16.09 -19.90
C ALA A 150 -8.12 15.91 -21.17
N ASP A 151 -9.44 15.75 -21.02
CA ASP A 151 -10.35 15.57 -22.16
C ASP A 151 -10.38 16.77 -23.10
N PRO A 152 -10.46 18.02 -22.62
CA PRO A 152 -10.36 19.17 -23.50
C PRO A 152 -8.99 19.29 -24.20
N LEU A 153 -7.90 18.86 -23.56
CA LEU A 153 -6.56 18.88 -24.15
C LEU A 153 -6.40 17.85 -25.27
N ARG A 154 -7.15 16.73 -25.26
CA ARG A 154 -7.17 15.77 -26.38
C ARG A 154 -7.67 16.40 -27.69
N GLY A 155 -8.55 17.40 -27.60
CA GLY A 155 -9.07 18.14 -28.76
C GLY A 155 -8.24 19.36 -29.17
N ASP A 156 -7.47 19.94 -28.23
CA ASP A 156 -6.68 21.16 -28.43
C ASP A 156 -5.39 21.12 -27.59
N LEU A 157 -4.36 20.46 -28.12
CA LEU A 157 -3.05 20.31 -27.48
C LEU A 157 -2.19 21.59 -27.50
N ASP A 158 -2.57 22.59 -28.31
CA ASP A 158 -1.85 23.87 -28.35
C ASP A 158 -2.30 24.82 -27.22
N ASN A 159 -3.25 24.39 -26.38
CA ASN A 159 -3.76 25.18 -25.25
C ASN A 159 -2.79 25.17 -24.05
N VAL A 160 -1.77 26.03 -24.13
CA VAL A 160 -0.74 26.19 -23.09
C VAL A 160 -1.32 26.45 -21.70
N TYR A 161 -2.42 27.20 -21.62
CA TYR A 161 -3.07 27.50 -20.35
C TYR A 161 -3.62 26.24 -19.67
N LYS A 162 -4.31 25.38 -20.43
CA LYS A 162 -4.83 24.11 -19.90
C LYS A 162 -3.72 23.11 -19.58
N LEU A 163 -2.62 23.12 -20.35
CA LEU A 163 -1.44 22.31 -20.05
C LEU A 163 -0.79 22.72 -18.72
N ASP A 164 -0.64 24.02 -18.48
CA ASP A 164 -0.13 24.54 -17.19
C ASP A 164 -1.07 24.19 -16.03
N MET A 165 -2.39 24.35 -16.23
CA MET A 165 -3.38 23.93 -15.22
C MET A 165 -3.33 22.43 -14.92
N LEU A 166 -3.14 21.57 -15.93
CA LEU A 166 -3.00 20.13 -15.75
C LEU A 166 -1.76 19.80 -14.94
N ALA A 167 -0.61 20.37 -15.31
CA ALA A 167 0.65 20.15 -14.60
C ALA A 167 0.55 20.56 -13.12
N ARG A 168 -0.04 21.73 -12.84
CA ARG A 168 -0.27 22.22 -11.47
C ARG A 168 -1.27 21.38 -10.69
N ALA A 169 -2.38 20.97 -11.30
CA ALA A 169 -3.37 20.15 -10.62
C ALA A 169 -2.77 18.79 -10.19
N LEU A 170 -1.98 18.16 -11.07
CA LEU A 170 -1.27 16.92 -10.75
C LEU A 170 -0.17 17.13 -9.71
N GLU A 171 0.53 18.26 -9.75
CA GLU A 171 1.51 18.63 -8.72
C GLU A 171 0.86 18.82 -7.34
N GLU A 172 -0.26 19.55 -7.27
CA GLU A 172 -1.01 19.77 -6.03
C GLU A 172 -1.54 18.45 -5.46
N GLN A 173 -2.09 17.58 -6.30
CA GLN A 173 -2.51 16.22 -5.94
C GLN A 173 -1.37 15.41 -5.34
N MET A 174 -0.23 15.36 -6.04
CA MET A 174 0.97 14.66 -5.60
C MET A 174 1.45 15.19 -4.24
N LYS A 175 1.61 16.52 -4.10
CA LYS A 175 2.06 17.16 -2.86
C LYS A 175 1.10 16.90 -1.70
N LYS A 176 -0.21 16.99 -1.96
CA LYS A 176 -1.25 16.70 -0.96
C LYS A 176 -1.18 15.25 -0.50
N TYR A 177 -1.01 14.30 -1.41
CA TYR A 177 -0.92 12.88 -1.08
C TYR A 177 0.33 12.55 -0.27
N ILE A 178 1.52 12.98 -0.73
CA ILE A 178 2.80 12.78 -0.03
C ILE A 178 2.75 13.37 1.39
N LYS A 179 2.20 14.57 1.53
CA LYS A 179 2.09 15.26 2.82
C LYS A 179 1.09 14.59 3.76
N THR A 180 -0.06 14.16 3.25
CA THR A 180 -1.11 13.53 4.08
C THR A 180 -0.65 12.19 4.66
N HIS A 181 0.18 11.46 3.91
CA HIS A 181 0.63 10.12 4.28
C HIS A 181 2.10 10.05 4.75
N GLU A 182 2.74 11.21 4.97
CA GLU A 182 4.11 11.33 5.50
C GLU A 182 5.13 10.42 4.78
N ILE A 183 5.07 10.37 3.45
CA ILE A 183 5.88 9.46 2.64
C ILE A 183 7.29 10.02 2.49
N SER A 184 8.15 9.64 3.45
CA SER A 184 9.52 10.12 3.61
C SER A 184 10.39 10.09 2.36
N GLU A 185 10.17 9.09 1.51
CA GLU A 185 10.93 8.81 0.29
C GLU A 185 10.73 9.89 -0.79
N TYR A 186 9.65 10.68 -0.71
CA TYR A 186 9.29 11.68 -1.72
C TYR A 186 9.24 13.11 -1.17
N TYR A 187 9.86 13.38 -0.02
CA TYR A 187 9.89 14.74 0.56
C TYR A 187 10.58 15.79 -0.33
N GLU A 188 11.45 15.38 -1.25
CA GLU A 188 12.06 16.28 -2.23
C GLU A 188 11.02 17.00 -3.11
N TYR A 189 9.85 16.38 -3.35
CA TYR A 189 8.78 16.94 -4.16
C TYR A 189 7.85 17.91 -3.39
N LEU A 190 8.09 18.15 -2.10
CA LEU A 190 7.30 19.10 -1.30
C LEU A 190 7.84 20.53 -1.33
N HIS A 191 9.06 20.74 -1.83
CA HIS A 191 9.75 22.03 -1.92
C HIS A 191 9.65 22.63 -3.33
#